data_AF-A0A085FBI0-F1
#
_entry.id   AF-A0A085FBI0-F1
#
_cell.length_a   1.000
_cell.length_b   1.000
_cell.length_c   1.000
_cell.angle_alpha   90.00
_cell.angle_beta   90.00
_cell.angle_gamma   90.00
#
_symmetry.space_group_name_H-M   'P 1'
#
loop_
_entity.id
_entity.type
_entity.pdbx_description
1 polymer ?
#
loop_
_entity_poly.entity_id
_entity_poly.type
_entity_poly.pdbx_seq_one_letter_code
_entity_poly.pdbx_strand_id
1 'polypeptide(L)'
;MLVRIIATTFIALTGMALALQPSAAIEGYPAAKCDFNADKSSIALTVSNSGAGNYACTASCQYTIEGERALQTLSCNYNLPGNTAEKIACDVDGKGPNYFADIRPTRFVCQPR
;
A
#
# COMPACT_ATOMS: atom_id res chain seq x y z
N MET A 1 39.57 21.44 -54.19
CA MET A 1 38.51 22.17 -53.44
C MET A 1 37.20 21.40 -53.60
N LEU A 2 36.85 20.55 -52.62
CA LEU A 2 35.49 20.42 -52.07
C LEU A 2 35.56 19.41 -50.91
N VAL A 3 35.37 19.93 -49.70
CA VAL A 3 35.30 19.21 -48.42
C VAL A 3 33.82 19.01 -48.10
N ARG A 4 33.37 17.78 -47.80
CA ARG A 4 32.16 17.46 -46.98
C ARG A 4 32.36 16.08 -46.33
N ILE A 5 32.80 16.01 -45.08
CA ILE A 5 32.02 16.02 -43.82
C ILE A 5 31.51 14.63 -43.41
N ILE A 6 32.02 14.25 -42.24
CA ILE A 6 31.89 13.07 -41.38
C ILE A 6 30.43 12.80 -40.97
N ALA A 7 30.03 11.53 -40.87
CA ALA A 7 28.92 11.10 -40.02
C ALA A 7 29.19 9.70 -39.44
N THR A 8 30.00 9.65 -38.39
CA THR A 8 30.13 8.50 -37.49
C THR A 8 28.86 8.33 -36.67
N THR A 9 28.14 7.24 -36.90
CA THR A 9 26.91 6.91 -36.19
C THR A 9 27.25 6.31 -34.81
N PHE A 10 26.94 7.07 -33.75
CA PHE A 10 26.90 6.61 -32.37
C PHE A 10 25.66 5.74 -32.16
N ILE A 11 25.83 4.48 -31.76
CA ILE A 11 24.74 3.65 -31.23
C ILE A 11 24.85 3.67 -29.71
N ALA A 12 24.05 4.51 -29.06
CA ALA A 12 23.82 4.46 -27.62
C ALA A 12 22.79 3.35 -27.33
N LEU A 13 23.21 2.27 -26.66
CA LEU A 13 22.29 1.34 -26.01
C LEU A 13 21.91 1.90 -24.64
N THR A 14 20.78 2.58 -24.59
CA THR A 14 20.12 3.03 -23.36
C THR A 14 18.97 2.07 -23.02
N GLY A 15 18.89 1.66 -21.76
CA GLY A 15 17.60 1.43 -21.09
C GLY A 15 17.16 -0.03 -20.93
N MET A 16 17.67 -0.71 -19.91
CA MET A 16 16.87 -1.73 -19.20
C MET A 16 15.89 -0.99 -18.28
N ALA A 17 14.73 -0.63 -18.83
CA ALA A 17 13.58 -0.25 -18.02
C ALA A 17 13.06 -1.52 -17.33
N LEU A 18 13.29 -1.63 -16.02
CA LEU A 18 12.57 -2.55 -15.15
C LEU A 18 11.08 -2.25 -15.28
N ALA A 19 10.36 -3.11 -16.01
CA ALA A 19 8.92 -3.05 -16.09
C ALA A 19 8.33 -3.33 -14.70
N LEU A 20 7.93 -2.27 -14.00
CA LEU A 20 7.01 -2.34 -12.88
C LEU A 20 5.71 -2.97 -13.40
N GLN A 21 5.44 -4.21 -13.00
CA GLN A 21 4.16 -4.85 -13.28
C GLN A 21 3.07 -4.07 -12.52
N PRO A 22 2.02 -3.56 -13.19
CA PRO A 22 0.86 -3.06 -12.49
C PRO A 22 0.14 -4.25 -11.88
N SER A 23 0.07 -4.31 -10.55
CA SER A 23 -0.93 -5.11 -9.85
C SER A 23 -2.28 -4.67 -10.37
N ALA A 24 -2.90 -5.49 -11.22
CA ALA A 24 -4.26 -5.26 -11.70
C ALA A 24 -5.19 -5.28 -10.48
N ALA A 25 -5.54 -4.09 -10.00
CA ALA A 25 -6.67 -3.93 -9.10
C ALA A 25 -7.90 -4.41 -9.87
N ILE A 26 -8.52 -5.48 -9.40
CA ILE A 26 -9.82 -5.91 -9.89
C ILE A 26 -10.76 -4.75 -9.60
N GLU A 27 -11.23 -4.06 -10.64
CA GLU A 27 -12.16 -2.93 -10.48
C GLU A 27 -13.36 -3.36 -9.63
N GLY A 28 -13.61 -2.61 -8.55
CA GLY A 28 -14.74 -2.86 -7.64
C GLY A 28 -14.51 -3.93 -6.55
N TYR A 29 -13.33 -4.55 -6.47
CA TYR A 29 -12.96 -5.30 -5.27
C TYR A 29 -12.54 -4.34 -4.16
N PRO A 30 -12.90 -4.60 -2.90
CA PRO A 30 -12.43 -3.82 -1.75
C PRO A 30 -10.92 -3.57 -1.75
N ALA A 31 -10.50 -2.44 -1.17
CA ALA A 31 -9.10 -2.13 -0.93
C ALA A 31 -8.85 -1.93 0.57
N ALA A 32 -7.63 -2.25 1.01
CA ALA A 32 -7.15 -1.98 2.35
C ALA A 32 -5.67 -1.59 2.31
N LYS A 33 -5.30 -0.60 3.13
CA LYS A 33 -3.93 -0.10 3.25
C LYS A 33 -3.63 0.17 4.71
N CYS A 34 -2.40 -0.13 5.10
CA CYS A 34 -1.89 0.18 6.41
C CYS A 34 -0.78 1.21 6.31
N ASP A 35 -0.95 2.30 7.03
CA ASP A 35 -0.01 3.42 7.02
C ASP A 35 0.19 3.98 8.43
N PHE A 36 1.31 4.68 8.57
CA PHE A 36 1.54 5.59 9.68
C PHE A 36 0.86 6.92 9.44
N ASN A 37 0.55 7.62 10.52
CA ASN A 37 0.45 9.07 10.45
C ASN A 37 1.84 9.71 10.26
N ALA A 38 1.88 11.03 10.01
CA ALA A 38 3.09 11.72 9.58
C ALA A 38 4.27 11.63 10.57
N ASP A 39 3.99 11.57 11.88
CA ASP A 39 4.99 11.49 12.94
C ASP A 39 5.18 10.07 13.49
N LYS A 40 4.57 9.05 12.86
CA LYS A 40 4.60 7.64 13.29
C LYS A 40 4.14 7.44 14.74
N SER A 41 3.24 8.27 15.23
CA SER A 41 2.58 8.10 16.53
C SER A 41 1.32 7.25 16.46
N SER A 42 0.75 7.01 15.28
CA SER A 42 -0.38 6.11 15.09
C SER A 42 -0.27 5.29 13.81
N ILE A 43 -0.92 4.13 13.82
CA ILE A 43 -1.10 3.25 12.66
C ILE A 43 -2.59 3.23 12.33
N ALA A 44 -2.95 3.39 11.06
CA ALA A 44 -4.32 3.26 10.59
C ALA A 44 -4.44 2.19 9.51
N LEU A 45 -5.46 1.35 9.63
CA LEU A 45 -5.96 0.49 8.57
C LEU A 45 -7.09 1.23 7.84
N THR A 46 -6.76 1.73 6.65
CA THR A 46 -7.66 2.48 5.79
C THR A 46 -8.25 1.56 4.74
N VAL A 47 -9.57 1.64 4.53
CA VAL A 47 -10.33 0.73 3.66
C VAL A 47 -11.27 1.49 2.75
N SER A 48 -11.56 0.92 1.57
CA SER A 48 -12.52 1.48 0.62
C SER A 48 -13.17 0.37 -0.22
N ASN A 49 -14.34 0.66 -0.77
CA ASN A 49 -15.05 -0.23 -1.68
C ASN A 49 -15.79 0.61 -2.73
N SER A 50 -15.21 0.71 -3.93
CA SER A 50 -15.85 1.39 -5.07
C SER A 50 -16.91 0.53 -5.77
N GLY A 51 -17.01 -0.76 -5.43
CA GLY A 51 -18.02 -1.66 -5.97
C GLY A 51 -19.36 -1.54 -5.23
N ALA A 52 -20.44 -1.97 -5.88
CA ALA A 52 -21.78 -1.99 -5.28
C ALA A 52 -22.00 -3.15 -4.29
N GLY A 53 -21.13 -4.17 -4.30
CA GLY A 53 -21.24 -5.35 -3.45
C GLY A 53 -20.89 -5.06 -1.99
N ASN A 54 -21.57 -5.76 -1.07
CA ASN A 54 -21.25 -5.72 0.36
C ASN A 54 -20.30 -6.86 0.73
N TYR A 55 -19.38 -6.61 1.65
CA TYR A 55 -18.38 -7.60 2.05
C TYR A 55 -18.23 -7.71 3.57
N ALA A 56 -17.86 -8.91 4.03
CA ALA A 56 -17.17 -9.09 5.31
C ALA A 56 -15.68 -9.23 5.04
N CYS A 57 -14.89 -8.40 5.69
CA CYS A 57 -13.47 -8.33 5.47
C CYS A 57 -12.70 -8.61 6.76
N THR A 58 -11.59 -9.33 6.59
CA THR A 58 -10.54 -9.49 7.60
C THR A 58 -9.26 -8.89 7.02
N ALA A 59 -8.66 -7.96 7.75
CA ALA A 59 -7.38 -7.37 7.41
C ALA A 59 -6.42 -7.46 8.60
N SER A 60 -5.14 -7.62 8.31
CA SER A 60 -4.10 -7.56 9.32
C SER A 60 -2.84 -6.88 8.82
N CYS A 61 -2.18 -6.20 9.74
CA CYS A 61 -0.93 -5.49 9.51
C CYS A 61 0.05 -5.82 10.62
N GLN A 62 1.27 -6.14 10.23
CA GLN A 62 2.36 -6.33 11.17
C GLN A 62 3.10 -5.01 11.34
N TYR A 63 3.50 -4.72 12.56
CA TYR A 63 4.26 -3.51 12.86
C TYR A 63 5.28 -3.78 13.96
N THR A 64 6.29 -2.93 14.04
CA THR A 64 7.28 -2.92 15.12
C THR A 64 7.22 -1.61 15.87
N ILE A 65 7.51 -1.68 17.17
CA ILE A 65 7.66 -0.50 18.04
C ILE A 65 9.14 -0.11 18.03
N GLU A 66 9.42 1.19 18.08
CA GLU A 66 10.78 1.71 18.11
C GLU A 66 11.55 1.15 19.33
N GLY A 67 12.74 0.60 19.09
CA GLY A 67 13.55 -0.06 20.12
C GLY A 67 13.12 -1.48 20.49
N GLU A 68 11.99 -1.99 19.97
CA GLU A 68 11.54 -3.36 20.18
C GLU A 68 11.90 -4.27 18.99
N ARG A 69 12.26 -5.53 19.30
CA ARG A 69 12.46 -6.57 18.28
C ARG A 69 11.19 -7.37 17.98
N ALA A 70 10.20 -7.30 18.87
CA ALA A 70 8.98 -8.07 18.75
C ALA A 70 8.11 -7.52 17.62
N LEU A 71 7.61 -8.42 16.77
CA LEU A 71 6.65 -8.08 15.73
C LEU A 71 5.25 -8.16 16.30
N GLN A 72 4.52 -7.05 16.22
CA GLN A 72 3.15 -6.93 16.67
C GLN A 72 2.21 -7.10 15.49
N THR A 73 0.93 -7.41 15.76
CA THR A 73 -0.09 -7.57 14.71
C THR A 73 -1.37 -6.82 15.08
N LEU A 74 -1.76 -5.88 14.23
CA LEU A 74 -3.11 -5.31 14.20
C LEU A 74 -3.98 -6.26 13.36
N SER A 75 -5.07 -6.79 13.92
CA SER A 75 -6.03 -7.63 13.20
C SER A 75 -7.45 -7.09 13.35
N CYS A 76 -8.15 -6.98 12.22
CA CYS A 76 -9.44 -6.32 12.14
C CYS A 76 -10.44 -7.11 11.32
N ASN A 77 -11.64 -7.26 11.87
CA ASN A 77 -12.80 -7.82 11.20
C ASN A 77 -13.87 -6.74 11.09
N TYR A 78 -14.34 -6.47 9.88
CA TYR A 78 -15.30 -5.40 9.63
C TYR A 78 -16.23 -5.72 8.47
N ASN A 79 -17.42 -5.13 8.50
CA ASN A 79 -18.33 -5.12 7.36
C ASN A 79 -18.03 -3.90 6.49
N LEU A 80 -17.93 -4.11 5.19
CA LEU A 80 -17.62 -3.09 4.21
C LEU A 80 -18.76 -2.99 3.18
N PRO A 81 -19.68 -2.02 3.36
CA PRO A 81 -20.76 -1.79 2.41
C PRO A 81 -20.25 -1.42 1.01
N GLY A 82 -21.11 -1.61 0.01
CA GLY A 82 -20.91 -1.08 -1.32
C GLY A 82 -20.77 0.43 -1.33
N ASN A 83 -20.00 0.97 -2.27
CA ASN A 83 -19.75 2.40 -2.46
C ASN A 83 -19.19 3.09 -1.18
N THR A 84 -18.41 2.37 -0.38
CA THR A 84 -17.75 2.93 0.79
C THR A 84 -16.55 3.76 0.34
N ALA A 85 -16.63 5.08 0.58
CA ALA A 85 -15.48 5.97 0.49
C ALA A 85 -14.38 5.56 1.48
N GLU A 86 -13.18 6.07 1.27
CA GLU A 86 -12.04 5.80 2.12
C GLU A 86 -12.33 6.14 3.60
N LYS A 87 -12.14 5.16 4.50
CA LYS A 87 -12.33 5.33 5.94
C LYS A 87 -11.36 4.46 6.74
N ILE A 88 -11.12 4.85 7.99
CA ILE A 88 -10.37 4.02 8.94
C ILE A 88 -11.29 2.92 9.47
N ALA A 89 -10.88 1.66 9.30
CA ALA A 89 -11.56 0.50 9.87
C ALA A 89 -11.07 0.20 11.29
N CYS A 90 -9.78 0.40 11.52
CA CYS A 90 -9.11 0.24 12.80
C CYS A 90 -7.85 1.08 12.85
N ASP A 91 -7.42 1.38 14.06
CA ASP A 91 -6.20 2.12 14.33
C ASP A 91 -5.55 1.65 15.63
N VAL A 92 -4.27 1.98 15.77
CA VAL A 92 -3.49 1.77 16.99
C VAL A 92 -2.72 3.05 17.28
N ASP A 93 -2.97 3.61 18.46
CA ASP A 93 -2.23 4.75 18.96
C ASP A 93 -0.96 4.31 19.70
N GLY A 94 0.12 5.01 19.42
CA GLY A 94 1.40 4.92 20.10
C GLY A 94 1.50 5.93 21.25
N LYS A 95 2.56 5.81 22.05
CA LYS A 95 2.77 6.68 23.23
C LYS A 95 3.47 8.01 22.91
N GLY A 96 3.46 8.44 21.64
CA GLY A 96 4.07 9.70 21.19
C GLY A 96 4.70 9.61 19.80
N PRO A 97 5.39 10.68 19.35
CA PRO A 97 6.06 10.72 18.06
C PRO A 97 7.15 9.63 17.95
N ASN A 98 7.30 9.07 16.76
CA ASN A 98 8.26 7.99 16.44
C ASN A 98 8.08 6.73 17.31
N TYR A 99 6.85 6.46 17.79
CA TYR A 99 6.59 5.26 18.58
C TYR A 99 6.67 4.00 17.72
N PHE A 100 6.22 4.04 16.47
CA PHE A 100 6.28 2.92 15.54
C PHE A 100 7.46 3.05 14.57
N ALA A 101 8.10 1.92 14.27
CA ALA A 101 9.31 1.87 13.46
C ALA A 101 9.01 1.46 12.00
N ASP A 102 8.34 0.32 11.81
CA ASP A 102 8.01 -0.28 10.51
C ASP A 102 6.58 -0.87 10.50
N ILE A 103 5.95 -0.89 9.32
CA ILE A 103 4.62 -1.45 9.10
C ILE A 103 4.56 -2.20 7.78
N ARG A 104 3.92 -3.37 7.81
CA ARG A 104 3.78 -4.24 6.65
C ARG A 104 2.35 -4.78 6.57
N PRO A 105 1.67 -4.63 5.42
CA PRO A 105 0.43 -5.34 5.20
C PRO A 105 0.71 -6.85 5.17
N THR A 106 -0.12 -7.64 5.84
CA THR A 106 0.08 -9.10 5.91
C THR A 106 -1.04 -9.90 5.30
N ARG A 107 -2.28 -9.47 5.53
CA ARG A 107 -3.45 -10.16 5.00
C ARG A 107 -4.57 -9.17 4.77
N PHE A 108 -5.28 -9.39 3.66
CA PHE A 108 -6.54 -8.74 3.40
C PHE A 108 -7.42 -9.70 2.60
N VAL A 109 -8.55 -10.10 3.18
CA VAL A 109 -9.49 -11.05 2.60
C VAL A 109 -10.89 -10.51 2.81
N CYS A 110 -11.67 -10.43 1.72
CA CYS A 110 -13.07 -10.05 1.76
C CYS A 110 -13.92 -11.15 1.14
N GLN A 111 -15.05 -11.45 1.77
CA GLN A 111 -16.05 -12.39 1.28
C GLN A 111 -17.35 -11.64 1.02
N PRO A 112 -17.99 -11.83 -0.14
CA PRO A 112 -19.31 -11.25 -0.42
C PRO A 112 -20.31 -11.61 0.69
N ARG A 113 -21.18 -10.65 1.02
CA ARG A 113 -22.28 -10.78 1.99
C ARG A 113 -23.62 -10.83 1.26
#